data_AF-A0A645A6Y5-F1
#
_entry.id   AF-A0A645A6Y5-F1
#
_cell.length_a   1.000
_cell.length_b   1.000
_cell.length_c   1.000
_cell.angle_alpha   90.00
_cell.angle_beta   90.00
_cell.angle_gamma   90.00
#
_symmetry.space_group_name_H-M   'P 1'
#
loop_
_entity.id
_entity.type
_entity.pdbx_description
1 polymer ?
#
loop_
_entity_poly.entity_id
_entity_poly.type
_entity_poly.pdbx_seq_one_letter_code
_entity_poly.pdbx_strand_id
1 'polypeptide(L)' 'MINDYSWEECLKLANSCGMSNALYMETGYINKKDIKTFSNEIKVSKYNLDS' A
#
# COMPACT_ATOMS: atom_id res chain seq x y z
N MET A 1 3.26 8.82 12.19
CA MET A 1 2.29 8.47 11.12
C MET A 1 1.30 9.61 11.03
N ILE A 2 0.73 9.89 9.86
CA ILE A 2 -0.40 10.82 9.76
C ILE A 2 -1.51 10.19 10.61
N ASN A 3 -1.93 10.87 11.68
CA ASN A 3 -2.73 10.29 12.77
C ASN A 3 -4.15 9.85 12.37
N ASP A 4 -4.56 10.11 11.13
CA ASP A 4 -5.91 9.84 10.63
C ASP A 4 -6.03 8.50 9.86
N TYR A 5 -4.93 7.79 9.62
CA TYR A 5 -4.95 6.51 8.91
C TYR A 5 -5.04 5.34 9.88
N SER A 6 -5.95 4.41 9.61
CA SER A 6 -5.94 3.11 10.28
C SER A 6 -4.69 2.30 9.88
N TRP A 7 -4.33 1.31 10.70
CA TRP A 7 -3.22 0.40 10.38
C TRP A 7 -3.39 -0.32 9.05
N GLU A 8 -4.62 -0.70 8.70
CA GLU A 8 -4.91 -1.34 7.42
C GLU A 8 -4.66 -0.38 6.26
N GLU A 9 -5.10 0.88 6.37
CA GLU A 9 -4.87 1.88 5.33
C GLU A 9 -3.39 2.25 5.19
N CYS A 10 -2.65 2.31 6.32
CA CYS A 10 -1.20 2.49 6.30
C CYS A 10 -0.50 1.36 5.53
N LEU A 11 -0.88 0.10 5.76
CA LEU A 11 -0.30 -1.06 5.07
C LEU A 11 -0.64 -1.05 3.58
N LYS A 12 -1.89 -0.75 3.22
CA LYS A 12 -2.33 -0.61 1.83
C LYS A 12 -1.57 0.51 1.12
N LEU A 13 -1.43 1.66 1.75
CA LEU A 13 -0.73 2.82 1.18
C LEU A 13 0.76 2.53 0.97
N ALA A 14 1.44 1.98 1.99
CA ALA A 14 2.86 1.66 1.89
C ALA A 14 3.15 0.68 0.74
N ASN A 15 2.37 -0.40 0.65
CA ASN A 15 2.52 -1.38 -0.40
C ASN A 15 2.16 -0.81 -1.79
N SER A 16 1.11 0.01 -1.86
CA SER A 16 0.74 0.67 -3.12
C SER A 16 1.85 1.60 -3.63
N CYS A 17 2.51 2.34 -2.74
CA CYS A 17 3.66 3.18 -3.08
C CYS A 17 4.84 2.34 -3.57
N GLY A 18 5.15 1.23 -2.89
CA GLY A 18 6.21 0.32 -3.32
C GLY A 18 5.93 -0.30 -4.70
N MET A 19 4.69 -0.75 -4.93
CA MET A 19 4.26 -1.29 -6.23
C MET A 19 4.33 -0.24 -7.33
N SER A 20 3.83 0.97 -7.09
CA SER A 20 3.87 2.04 -8.10
C SER A 20 5.31 2.43 -8.41
N ASN A 21 6.17 2.61 -7.40
CA ASN A 21 7.59 2.92 -7.61
C ASN A 21 8.34 1.84 -8.39
N ALA A 22 7.95 0.57 -8.25
CA ALA A 22 8.55 -0.53 -9.02
C ALA A 22 8.11 -0.58 -10.49
N LEU A 23 7.02 0.10 -10.88
CA LEU A 23 6.52 0.10 -12.26
C LEU A 23 7.29 1.06 -13.18
N TYR A 24 7.95 2.07 -12.62
CA TYR A 24 8.62 3.11 -13.39
C TYR A 24 10.13 2.99 -13.26
N MET A 25 10.83 3.49 -14.27
CA MET A 25 12.29 3.43 -14.31
C MET A 25 12.92 4.46 -13.37
N GLU A 26 12.23 5.57 -13.12
CA GLU A 26 12.67 6.62 -12.22
C GLU A 26 12.59 6.19 -10.75
N THR A 27 13.69 6.38 -10.02
CA THR A 27 13.72 6.13 -8.58
C THR A 27 12.95 7.21 -7.83
N GLY A 28 12.07 6.80 -6.91
CA GLY A 28 11.29 7.72 -6.08
C GLY A 28 10.07 8.31 -6.79
N TYR A 29 9.72 7.77 -7.96
CA TYR A 29 8.52 8.17 -8.68
C TYR A 29 7.34 7.27 -8.30
N ILE A 30 6.17 7.89 -8.09
CA ILE A 30 4.91 7.17 -7.90
C ILE A 30 3.80 7.86 -8.68
N ASN A 31 2.82 7.09 -9.13
CA ASN A 31 1.64 7.58 -9.83
C ASN A 31 0.38 7.38 -8.98
N LYS A 32 -0.34 8.47 -8.73
CA LYS A 32 -1.57 8.47 -7.91
C LYS A 32 -2.66 7.50 -8.42
N LYS A 33 -2.72 7.25 -9.74
CA LYS A 33 -3.68 6.29 -10.30
C LYS A 33 -3.36 4.88 -9.83
N ASP A 34 -2.09 4.48 -9.90
CA ASP A 34 -1.62 3.19 -9.42
C ASP A 34 -1.87 3.03 -7.93
N ILE A 35 -1.59 4.08 -7.14
CA ILE A 35 -1.86 4.05 -5.70
C ILE A 35 -3.33 3.74 -5.42
N LYS A 36 -4.25 4.42 -6.11
CA LYS A 36 -5.69 4.21 -5.95
C LYS A 36 -6.11 2.81 -6.39
N THR A 37 -5.57 2.30 -7.50
CA THR A 37 -5.85 0.95 -8.00
C THR A 37 -5.38 -0.10 -7.00
N PHE A 38 -4.11 -0.06 -6.60
CA PHE A 38 -3.53 -1.05 -5.70
C PHE A 38 -4.15 -1.00 -4.30
N SER A 39 -4.44 0.18 -3.76
CA SER A 39 -5.08 0.30 -2.46
C SER A 39 -6.46 -0.37 -2.42
N ASN A 40 -7.18 -0.43 -3.55
CA ASN A 40 -8.47 -1.12 -3.65
C ASN A 40 -8.32 -2.64 -3.82
N GLU A 41 -7.19 -3.10 -4.37
CA GLU A 41 -6.94 -4.52 -4.65
C GLU A 41 -6.23 -5.25 -3.50
N ILE A 42 -5.40 -4.54 -2.74
CA ILE A 42 -4.66 -5.09 -1.60
C ILE A 42 -5.63 -5.49 -0.49
N LYS A 43 -5.52 -6.73 -0.03
CA LYS A 43 -6.26 -7.28 1.11
C LYS A 43 -5.31 -7.50 2.28
N VAL A 44 -5.68 -7.02 3.46
CA VAL A 44 -4.91 -7.20 4.69
C VAL A 44 -5.59 -8.28 5.52
N SER A 45 -4.89 -9.38 5.74
CA SER A 45 -5.34 -10.47 6.61
C SER A 45 -4.52 -10.47 7.88
N LYS A 46 -5.18 -10.50 9.04
CA LYS A 46 -4.50 -10.73 10.32
C LYS A 46 -4.16 -12.20 10.43
N TYR A 47 -2.91 -12.49 10.78
CA TYR A 47 -2.48 -13.83 11.07
C TYR A 47 -2.78 -14.14 12.54
N ASN A 48 -3.68 -15.09 12.79
CA ASN A 48 -3.91 -15.62 14.14
C ASN A 48 -3.04 -16.87 14.31
N LEU A 49 -2.22 -16.87 15.35
CA LEU A 49 -1.25 -17.94 15.64
C LEU A 49 -1.86 -19.14 16.38
N ASP A 50 -3.16 -19.13 16.66
CA ASP A 50 -3.85 -20.20 17.38
C ASP A 50 -4.29 -21.29 16.39
N SER A 51 -3.47 -22.35 16.28
CA SER A 51 -3.77 -23.65 15.66
C SER A 51 -3.62 -24.76 16.69
#